data_AF-A0AAV4FL63-F1
#
_entry.id   AF-A0AAV4FL63-F1
#
_cell.length_a   1.000
_cell.length_b   1.000
_cell.length_c   1.000
_cell.angle_alpha   90.00
_cell.angle_beta   90.00
_cell.angle_gamma   90.00
#
_symmetry.space_group_name_H-M   'P 1'
#
loop_
_entity.id
_entity.type
_entity.pdbx_description
1 polymer ?
#
loop_
_entity_poly.entity_id
_entity_poly.type
_entity_poly.pdbx_seq_one_letter_code
_entity_poly.pdbx_strand_id
1 'polypeptide(L)'
;MTFESPQLQVSEILAAFKEFDIVMLDNDFRSPDRLRWREIYATMFEALSGISIESTIQTILKEVKMNSANPEAFEEAAGQIAFTQCLQRVMSGCGYKDISLKDIIHPGPKGVRRISSVFVNRSRHDTRVIGFIEETAERAACREKAQAKDIYGNPVCRSTFLFIHCLGKSRLDSLQKSSLSGRDKSKRGDRIYNTKALDPGDLERIVKYIKSFTEDNGLALPGRVPGYHRTGLKLLPSQFTKIKIWRSYKAVCEETDPERGRKVVTSRT
;
A
#
# COMPACT_ATOMS: atom_id res chain seq x y z
N MET A 1 16.87 4.84 8.57
CA MET A 1 16.99 4.35 9.96
C MET A 1 17.36 2.88 9.89
N THR A 2 18.58 2.52 10.28
CA THR A 2 18.99 1.13 10.51
C THR A 2 18.40 0.70 11.84
N PHE A 3 17.41 -0.20 11.82
CA PHE A 3 16.84 -0.75 13.04
C PHE A 3 17.78 -1.83 13.56
N GLU A 4 18.49 -1.55 14.65
CA GLU A 4 19.29 -2.57 15.34
C GLU A 4 18.39 -3.33 16.32
N SER A 5 18.13 -4.60 16.04
CA SER A 5 17.36 -5.45 16.95
C SER A 5 18.15 -5.76 18.24
N PRO A 6 17.50 -5.86 19.40
CA PRO A 6 18.14 -6.26 20.65
C PRO A 6 18.93 -7.57 20.50
N GLN A 7 20.16 -7.60 21.00
CA GLN A 7 20.99 -8.81 20.99
C GLN A 7 20.58 -9.72 22.14
N LEU A 8 20.14 -10.93 21.83
CA LEU A 8 19.65 -11.89 22.82
C LEU A 8 20.80 -12.72 23.41
N GLN A 9 20.59 -13.28 24.60
CA GLN A 9 21.52 -14.26 25.16
C GLN A 9 21.38 -15.61 24.44
N VAL A 10 22.46 -16.40 24.40
CA VAL A 10 22.45 -17.70 23.70
C VAL A 10 21.37 -18.63 24.25
N SER A 11 21.15 -18.63 25.57
CA SER A 11 20.08 -19.40 26.21
C SER A 11 18.68 -19.03 25.72
N GLU A 12 18.41 -17.74 25.51
CA GLU A 12 17.14 -17.25 24.99
C GLU A 12 16.93 -17.61 23.53
N ILE A 13 18.01 -17.58 22.74
CA ILE A 13 18.00 -17.98 21.33
C ILE A 13 17.70 -19.48 21.24
N LEU A 14 18.39 -20.32 22.03
CA LEU A 14 18.16 -21.76 22.06
C LEU A 14 16.71 -22.11 22.46
N ALA A 15 16.14 -21.38 23.42
CA ALA A 15 14.74 -21.58 23.82
C ALA A 15 13.78 -21.25 22.67
N ALA A 16 13.99 -20.12 21.98
CA ALA A 16 13.16 -19.73 20.85
C ALA A 16 13.31 -20.69 19.66
N PHE A 17 14.52 -21.16 19.39
CA PHE A 17 14.80 -22.07 18.26
C PHE A 17 14.07 -23.41 18.40
N LYS A 18 13.83 -23.89 19.63
CA LYS A 18 12.98 -25.07 19.88
C LYS A 18 11.53 -24.87 19.41
N GLU A 19 11.01 -23.65 19.46
CA GLU A 19 9.64 -23.34 18.98
C GLU A 19 9.54 -23.45 17.45
N PHE A 20 10.65 -23.28 16.74
CA PHE A 20 10.75 -23.41 15.27
C PHE A 20 11.29 -24.76 14.81
N ASP A 21 11.35 -25.75 15.70
CA ASP A 21 11.91 -27.09 15.44
C ASP A 21 13.39 -27.08 14.98
N ILE A 22 14.15 -26.04 15.38
CA ILE A 22 15.57 -25.93 15.08
C ILE A 22 16.37 -26.52 16.24
N VAL A 23 16.93 -27.71 16.05
CA VAL A 23 17.76 -28.39 17.05
C VAL A 23 19.14 -27.74 17.12
N MET A 24 19.47 -27.11 18.25
CA MET A 24 20.74 -26.44 18.48
C MET A 24 21.37 -26.77 19.83
N LEU A 25 22.69 -26.81 19.86
CA LEU A 25 23.53 -26.95 21.06
C LEU A 25 24.27 -25.64 21.34
N ASP A 26 24.66 -25.40 22.61
CA ASP A 26 25.48 -24.21 22.97
C ASP A 26 26.82 -24.19 22.20
N ASN A 27 27.35 -25.38 21.90
CA ASN A 27 28.60 -25.53 21.17
C ASN A 27 28.51 -25.01 19.72
N ASP A 28 27.32 -25.02 19.10
CA ASP A 28 27.12 -24.53 17.73
C ASP A 28 27.40 -23.02 17.63
N PHE A 29 27.22 -22.27 18.72
CA PHE A 29 27.56 -20.84 18.78
C PHE A 29 29.04 -20.59 19.12
N ARG A 30 29.67 -21.47 19.91
CA ARG A 30 31.08 -21.30 20.32
C ARG A 30 32.05 -21.60 19.18
N SER A 31 31.78 -22.67 18.44
CA SER A 31 32.56 -23.09 17.28
C SER A 31 31.62 -23.32 16.10
N PRO A 32 31.23 -22.26 15.37
CA PRO A 32 30.31 -22.37 14.26
C PRO A 32 30.89 -23.22 13.13
N ASP A 33 30.25 -24.37 12.87
CA ASP A 33 30.56 -25.18 11.70
C ASP A 33 29.80 -24.68 10.46
N ARG A 34 30.48 -24.65 9.32
CA ARG A 34 29.92 -24.12 8.06
C ARG A 34 28.71 -24.92 7.60
N LEU A 35 28.78 -26.25 7.61
CA LEU A 35 27.70 -27.10 7.11
C LEU A 35 26.50 -27.02 8.03
N ARG A 36 26.74 -27.09 9.34
CA ARG A 36 25.69 -26.98 10.35
C ARG A 36 24.95 -25.65 10.28
N TRP A 37 25.66 -24.53 10.19
CA TRP A 37 25.01 -23.21 10.10
C TRP A 37 24.29 -22.98 8.78
N ARG A 38 24.71 -23.64 7.70
CA ARG A 38 23.99 -23.59 6.43
C ARG A 38 22.61 -24.26 6.52
N GLU A 39 22.52 -25.39 7.21
CA GLU A 39 21.23 -26.06 7.51
C GLU A 39 20.34 -25.14 8.35
N ILE A 40 20.89 -24.58 9.43
CA ILE A 40 20.16 -23.68 10.32
C ILE A 40 19.63 -22.45 9.56
N TYR A 41 20.47 -21.82 8.72
CA TYR A 41 20.03 -20.69 7.89
C TYR A 41 18.97 -21.06 6.86
N ALA A 42 18.99 -22.29 6.34
CA ALA A 42 17.95 -22.78 5.45
C ALA A 42 16.59 -22.87 6.18
N THR A 43 16.57 -23.45 7.39
CA THR A 43 15.36 -23.54 8.21
C THR A 43 14.86 -22.15 8.64
N MET A 44 15.78 -21.25 9.00
CA MET A 44 15.43 -19.85 9.31
C MET A 44 14.81 -19.12 8.10
N PHE A 45 15.36 -19.34 6.90
CA PHE A 45 14.82 -18.76 5.67
C PHE A 45 13.40 -19.27 5.39
N GLU A 46 13.18 -20.58 5.52
CA GLU A 46 11.88 -21.20 5.31
C GLU A 46 10.84 -20.71 6.32
N ALA A 47 11.22 -20.60 7.59
CA ALA A 47 10.34 -20.07 8.64
C ALA A 47 9.92 -18.61 8.39
N LEU A 48 10.79 -17.78 7.78
CA LEU A 48 10.48 -16.37 7.48
C LEU A 48 9.76 -16.16 6.15
N SER A 49 10.02 -17.01 5.15
CA SER A 49 9.52 -16.82 3.78
C SER A 49 8.34 -17.74 3.42
N GLY A 50 8.16 -18.84 4.16
CA GLY A 50 7.19 -19.89 3.87
C GLY A 50 7.55 -20.78 2.67
N ILE A 51 8.78 -20.67 2.13
CA ILE A 51 9.24 -21.42 0.96
C ILE A 51 10.64 -21.97 1.24
N SER A 52 10.95 -23.17 0.73
CA SER A 52 12.30 -23.73 0.86
C SER A 52 13.36 -22.91 0.12
N ILE A 53 14.51 -22.73 0.75
CA ILE A 53 15.63 -21.99 0.15
C ILE A 53 16.18 -22.73 -1.08
N GLU A 54 16.13 -24.06 -1.06
CA GLU A 54 16.61 -24.89 -2.17
C GLU A 54 15.79 -24.69 -3.44
N SER A 55 14.45 -24.65 -3.33
CA SER A 55 13.57 -24.38 -4.47
C SER A 55 13.84 -23.00 -5.08
N THR A 56 14.13 -22.01 -4.22
CA THR A 56 14.46 -20.66 -4.67
C THR A 56 15.80 -20.62 -5.39
N ILE A 57 16.82 -21.28 -4.84
CA ILE A 57 18.14 -21.40 -5.46
C ILE A 57 18.07 -22.11 -6.80
N GLN A 58 17.34 -23.23 -6.89
CA GLN A 58 17.15 -23.96 -8.15
C GLN A 58 16.52 -23.08 -9.23
N THR A 59 15.55 -22.24 -8.86
CA THR A 59 14.92 -21.30 -9.79
C THR A 59 15.94 -20.29 -10.31
N ILE A 60 16.76 -19.71 -9.44
CA ILE A 60 17.83 -18.77 -9.81
C ILE A 60 18.88 -19.45 -10.70
N LEU A 61 19.33 -20.65 -10.33
CA LEU A 61 20.34 -21.39 -11.08
C LEU A 61 19.84 -21.82 -12.46
N LYS A 62 18.55 -22.14 -12.61
CA LYS A 62 17.94 -22.43 -13.91
C LYS A 62 18.07 -21.25 -14.88
N GLU A 63 17.84 -20.04 -14.41
CA GLU A 63 18.03 -18.82 -15.21
C GLU A 63 19.49 -18.60 -15.61
N VAL A 64 20.43 -18.87 -14.69
CA VAL A 64 21.87 -18.76 -14.96
C VAL A 64 22.34 -19.81 -15.99
N LYS A 65 21.86 -21.06 -15.86
CA LYS A 65 22.19 -22.14 -16.81
C LYS A 65 21.72 -21.85 -18.23
N MET A 66 20.58 -21.17 -18.40
CA MET A 66 20.05 -20.79 -19.72
C MET A 66 20.88 -19.71 -20.43
N ASN A 67 21.65 -18.91 -19.69
CA ASN A 67 22.29 -17.70 -20.19
C ASN A 67 23.83 -17.74 -20.19
N SER A 68 24.44 -18.85 -19.77
CA SER A 68 25.91 -18.98 -19.67
C SER A 68 26.48 -19.94 -20.72
N ALA A 69 27.64 -19.59 -21.28
CA ALA A 69 28.35 -20.43 -22.24
C ALA A 69 29.00 -21.67 -21.61
N ASN A 70 29.32 -21.64 -20.30
CA ASN A 70 29.94 -22.74 -19.55
C ASN A 70 29.30 -22.86 -18.14
N PRO A 71 28.10 -23.44 -18.03
CA PRO A 71 27.35 -23.47 -16.78
C PRO A 71 27.96 -24.35 -15.67
N GLU A 72 28.64 -25.44 -16.04
CA GLU A 72 29.15 -26.43 -15.07
C GLU A 72 30.34 -25.90 -14.25
N ALA A 73 31.20 -25.08 -14.86
CA ALA A 73 32.40 -24.54 -14.19
C ALA A 73 32.09 -23.60 -13.02
N PHE A 74 30.87 -23.04 -12.98
CA PHE A 74 30.46 -22.06 -11.97
C PHE A 74 29.31 -22.54 -11.10
N GLU A 75 28.82 -23.77 -11.26
CA GLU A 75 27.61 -24.24 -10.59
C GLU A 75 27.70 -24.15 -9.07
N GLU A 76 28.83 -24.57 -8.49
CA GLU A 76 29.04 -24.52 -7.04
C GLU A 76 29.12 -23.08 -6.51
N ALA A 77 29.90 -22.23 -7.18
CA ALA A 77 30.06 -20.83 -6.80
C ALA A 77 28.73 -20.06 -6.95
N ALA A 78 28.00 -20.31 -8.04
CA ALA A 78 26.68 -19.74 -8.27
C ALA A 78 25.68 -20.18 -7.19
N GLY A 79 25.72 -21.45 -6.77
CA GLY A 79 24.89 -21.95 -5.68
C GLY A 79 25.16 -21.24 -4.35
N GLN A 80 26.43 -20.99 -4.03
CA GLN A 80 26.81 -20.25 -2.81
C GLN A 80 26.39 -18.77 -2.86
N ILE A 81 26.54 -18.12 -4.02
CA ILE A 81 26.10 -16.74 -4.23
C ILE A 81 24.58 -16.64 -4.14
N ALA A 82 23.85 -17.56 -4.78
CA ALA A 82 22.40 -17.61 -4.75
C ALA A 82 21.87 -17.80 -3.32
N PHE A 83 22.45 -18.72 -2.55
CA PHE A 83 22.13 -18.91 -1.13
C PHE A 83 22.33 -17.62 -0.33
N THR A 84 23.47 -16.95 -0.54
CA THR A 84 23.79 -15.68 0.14
C THR A 84 22.78 -14.59 -0.20
N GLN A 85 22.41 -14.44 -1.47
CA GLN A 85 21.43 -13.45 -1.90
C GLN A 85 20.03 -13.73 -1.36
N CYS A 86 19.62 -15.00 -1.29
CA CYS A 86 18.35 -15.39 -0.69
C CYS A 86 18.29 -14.95 0.77
N LEU A 87 19.34 -15.26 1.54
CA LEU A 87 19.43 -14.89 2.95
C LEU A 87 19.48 -13.37 3.14
N GLN A 88 20.27 -12.65 2.33
CA GLN A 88 20.36 -11.19 2.35
C GLN A 88 19.00 -10.53 2.11
N ARG A 89 18.20 -11.03 1.17
CA ARG A 89 16.87 -10.46 0.85
C ARG A 89 15.90 -10.62 2.01
N VAL A 90 15.79 -11.81 2.57
CA VAL A 90 14.88 -12.09 3.70
C VAL A 90 15.31 -11.31 4.95
N MET A 91 16.61 -11.30 5.25
CA MET A 91 17.14 -10.62 6.44
C MET A 91 17.10 -9.10 6.31
N SER A 92 17.22 -8.56 5.09
CA SER A 92 16.96 -7.14 4.82
C SER A 92 15.51 -6.76 5.15
N GLY A 93 14.55 -7.64 4.88
CA GLY A 93 13.15 -7.49 5.30
C GLY A 93 12.96 -7.49 6.82
N CYS A 94 13.86 -8.16 7.55
CA CYS A 94 13.93 -8.15 9.02
C CYS A 94 14.65 -6.91 9.58
N GLY A 95 15.23 -6.06 8.72
CA GLY A 95 15.99 -4.87 9.12
C GLY A 95 17.51 -5.07 9.24
N TYR A 96 18.03 -6.26 8.93
CA TYR A 96 19.46 -6.57 8.99
C TYR A 96 20.07 -6.68 7.59
N LYS A 97 20.96 -5.74 7.24
CA LYS A 97 21.52 -5.60 5.87
C LYS A 97 22.96 -6.09 5.75
N ASP A 98 23.62 -6.39 6.87
CA ASP A 98 25.07 -6.63 6.91
C ASP A 98 25.45 -8.10 6.72
N ILE A 99 24.57 -8.93 6.14
CA ILE A 99 24.92 -10.31 5.80
C ILE A 99 25.85 -10.32 4.60
N SER A 100 27.00 -10.95 4.75
CA SER A 100 27.99 -11.12 3.70
C SER A 100 28.19 -12.60 3.38
N LEU A 101 28.83 -12.87 2.24
CA LEU A 101 29.27 -14.22 1.89
C LEU A 101 30.18 -14.83 2.97
N LYS A 102 30.96 -13.99 3.68
CA LYS A 102 31.84 -14.43 4.77
C LYS A 102 31.05 -15.07 5.90
N ASP A 103 29.86 -14.57 6.23
CA ASP A 103 29.04 -15.10 7.33
C ASP A 103 28.48 -16.50 7.04
N ILE A 104 28.50 -16.91 5.77
CA ILE A 104 28.04 -18.22 5.30
C ILE A 104 29.20 -19.18 5.11
N ILE A 105 30.32 -18.72 4.53
CA ILE A 105 31.49 -19.58 4.30
C ILE A 105 32.30 -19.75 5.60
N HIS A 106 32.41 -18.69 6.41
CA HIS A 106 33.20 -18.66 7.64
C HIS A 106 32.38 -18.02 8.77
N PRO A 107 31.34 -18.73 9.28
CA PRO A 107 30.47 -18.20 10.32
C PRO A 107 31.27 -17.87 11.60
N GLY A 108 31.16 -16.63 12.07
CA GLY A 108 31.80 -16.19 13.31
C GLY A 108 30.83 -16.21 14.49
N PRO A 109 31.25 -16.55 15.72
CA PRO A 109 30.39 -16.64 16.91
C PRO A 109 29.51 -15.40 17.17
N LYS A 110 30.11 -14.21 16.96
CA LYS A 110 29.40 -12.93 17.11
C LYS A 110 28.38 -12.69 16.00
N GLY A 111 28.71 -13.09 14.77
CA GLY A 111 27.85 -12.92 13.60
C GLY A 111 26.63 -13.83 13.66
N VAL A 112 26.83 -15.12 13.94
CA VAL A 112 25.74 -16.08 14.06
C VAL A 112 24.77 -15.71 15.19
N ARG A 113 25.28 -15.29 16.36
CA ARG A 113 24.44 -14.81 17.46
C ARG A 113 23.60 -13.60 17.06
N ARG A 114 24.19 -12.67 16.31
CA ARG A 114 23.49 -11.46 15.84
C ARG A 114 22.37 -11.82 14.86
N ILE A 115 22.67 -12.67 13.88
CA ILE A 115 21.69 -13.14 12.88
C ILE A 115 20.55 -13.92 13.56
N SER A 116 20.86 -14.83 14.47
CA SER A 116 19.85 -15.56 15.24
C SER A 116 18.99 -14.63 16.10
N SER A 117 19.59 -13.58 16.71
CA SER A 117 18.83 -12.60 17.49
C SER A 117 17.84 -11.82 16.63
N VAL A 118 18.24 -11.39 15.43
CA VAL A 118 17.37 -10.70 14.47
C VAL A 118 16.18 -11.60 14.11
N PHE A 119 16.45 -12.86 13.77
CA PHE A 119 15.42 -13.84 13.45
C PHE A 119 14.42 -14.01 14.59
N VAL A 120 14.88 -14.31 15.81
CA VAL A 120 13.97 -14.52 16.96
C VAL A 120 13.11 -13.29 17.23
N ASN A 121 13.71 -12.10 17.19
CA ASN A 121 12.96 -10.86 17.41
C ASN A 121 11.90 -10.64 16.32
N ARG A 122 12.24 -10.94 15.07
CA ARG A 122 11.30 -10.84 13.95
C ARG A 122 10.18 -11.87 14.07
N SER A 123 10.51 -13.13 14.33
CA SER A 123 9.51 -14.18 14.43
C SER A 123 8.54 -13.93 15.59
N ARG A 124 9.03 -13.47 16.75
CA ARG A 124 8.17 -13.04 17.87
C ARG A 124 7.28 -11.87 17.50
N HIS A 125 7.79 -10.92 16.72
CA HIS A 125 6.98 -9.81 16.21
C HIS A 125 5.89 -10.32 15.27
N ASP A 126 6.23 -11.22 14.34
CA ASP A 126 5.28 -11.77 13.38
C ASP A 126 4.18 -12.58 14.09
N THR A 127 4.50 -13.40 15.11
CA THR A 127 3.48 -14.08 15.93
C THR A 127 2.51 -13.10 16.59
N ARG A 128 3.02 -11.98 17.14
CA ARG A 128 2.17 -10.94 17.78
C ARG A 128 1.29 -10.22 16.75
N VAL A 129 1.84 -9.94 15.58
CA VAL A 129 1.13 -9.24 14.50
C VAL A 129 0.10 -10.17 13.85
N ILE A 130 0.41 -11.44 13.63
CA ILE A 130 -0.54 -12.43 13.10
C ILE A 130 -1.73 -12.55 14.04
N GLY A 131 -1.52 -12.70 15.35
CA GLY A 131 -2.63 -12.77 16.31
C GLY A 131 -3.51 -11.51 16.30
N PHE A 132 -2.92 -10.32 16.14
CA PHE A 132 -3.70 -9.09 15.97
C PHE A 132 -4.43 -9.04 14.62
N ILE A 133 -3.79 -9.46 13.52
CA ILE A 133 -4.41 -9.49 12.20
C ILE A 133 -5.58 -10.47 12.19
N GLU A 134 -5.41 -11.68 12.71
CA GLU A 134 -6.48 -12.68 12.85
C GLU A 134 -7.63 -12.15 13.71
N GLU A 135 -7.35 -11.57 14.87
CA GLU A 135 -8.37 -10.95 15.72
C GLU A 135 -9.12 -9.82 14.98
N THR A 136 -8.41 -9.00 14.19
CA THR A 136 -9.04 -7.96 13.37
C THR A 136 -9.80 -8.52 12.17
N ALA A 137 -9.34 -9.62 11.58
CA ALA A 137 -9.99 -10.32 10.47
C ALA A 137 -11.27 -11.01 10.95
N GLU A 138 -11.24 -11.66 12.11
CA GLU A 138 -12.42 -12.23 12.78
C GLU A 138 -13.42 -11.14 13.19
N ARG A 139 -12.93 -10.01 13.74
CA ARG A 139 -13.78 -8.84 14.01
C ARG A 139 -14.33 -8.21 12.74
N ALA A 140 -13.62 -8.29 11.61
CA ALA A 140 -14.09 -7.82 10.31
C ALA A 140 -15.12 -8.79 9.70
N ALA A 141 -14.90 -10.10 9.82
CA ALA A 141 -15.82 -11.16 9.39
C ALA A 141 -17.12 -11.15 10.20
N CYS A 142 -17.05 -10.96 11.53
CA CYS A 142 -18.20 -10.74 12.40
C CYS A 142 -18.93 -9.40 12.12
N ARG A 143 -18.31 -8.49 11.37
CA ARG A 143 -18.88 -7.18 10.98
C ARG A 143 -19.23 -7.11 9.50
N GLU A 144 -19.74 -8.21 8.95
CA GLU A 144 -20.50 -8.17 7.72
C GLU A 144 -21.85 -7.45 7.97
N LYS A 145 -21.82 -6.12 8.01
CA LYS A 145 -22.91 -5.18 7.74
C LYS A 145 -22.38 -3.74 7.89
N ALA A 146 -22.13 -3.11 6.73
CA ALA A 146 -21.80 -1.69 6.46
C ALA A 146 -20.38 -1.47 5.91
N GLN A 147 -20.22 -1.68 4.60
CA GLN A 147 -18.96 -1.43 3.89
C GLN A 147 -18.78 0.07 3.57
N ALA A 148 -17.64 0.62 3.98
CA ALA A 148 -17.10 1.88 3.45
C ALA A 148 -15.97 1.54 2.46
N LYS A 149 -15.68 2.41 1.49
CA LYS A 149 -14.59 2.21 0.51
C LYS A 149 -13.37 3.05 0.88
N ASP A 150 -12.15 2.54 0.68
CA ASP A 150 -10.91 3.29 0.84
C ASP A 150 -10.65 4.28 -0.33
N ILE A 151 -9.54 5.02 -0.28
CA ILE A 151 -9.12 5.95 -1.36
C ILE A 151 -8.81 5.28 -2.71
N TYR A 152 -8.67 3.96 -2.74
CA TYR A 152 -8.44 3.16 -3.93
C TYR A 152 -9.71 2.43 -4.40
N GLY A 153 -10.83 2.59 -3.68
CA GLY A 153 -12.13 1.99 -4.00
C GLY A 153 -12.36 0.60 -3.42
N ASN A 154 -11.44 0.07 -2.60
CA ASN A 154 -11.56 -1.25 -1.99
C ASN A 154 -12.49 -1.22 -0.77
N PRO A 155 -13.28 -2.28 -0.54
CA PRO A 155 -14.14 -2.39 0.62
C PRO A 155 -13.29 -2.54 1.89
N VAL A 156 -13.51 -1.65 2.85
CA VAL A 156 -12.84 -1.67 4.15
C VAL A 156 -13.87 -1.57 5.27
N CYS A 157 -13.59 -2.22 6.39
CA CYS A 157 -14.42 -2.08 7.57
C CYS A 157 -14.28 -0.67 8.16
N ARG A 158 -15.30 -0.21 8.89
CA ARG A 158 -15.38 1.16 9.43
C ARG A 158 -14.19 1.52 10.33
N SER A 159 -13.66 0.59 11.11
CA SER A 159 -12.47 0.81 11.95
C SER A 159 -11.22 1.03 11.11
N THR A 160 -11.01 0.22 10.08
CA THR A 160 -9.89 0.37 9.15
C THR A 160 -9.98 1.68 8.37
N PHE A 161 -11.18 2.07 7.93
CA PHE A 161 -11.40 3.38 7.31
C PHE A 161 -11.01 4.54 8.24
N LEU A 162 -11.42 4.50 9.51
CA LEU A 162 -11.07 5.52 10.50
C LEU A 162 -9.56 5.57 10.75
N PHE A 163 -8.90 4.41 10.78
CA PHE A 163 -7.46 4.31 10.97
C PHE A 163 -6.69 4.87 9.78
N ILE A 164 -6.97 4.41 8.56
CA ILE A 164 -6.30 4.86 7.32
C ILE A 164 -6.43 6.38 7.14
N HIS A 165 -7.60 6.94 7.49
CA HIS A 165 -7.87 8.37 7.32
C HIS A 165 -7.61 9.20 8.59
N CYS A 166 -7.11 8.60 9.67
CA CYS A 166 -6.89 9.24 10.97
C CYS A 166 -8.12 10.05 11.44
N LEU A 167 -9.32 9.48 11.28
CA LEU A 167 -10.59 10.11 11.64
C LEU A 167 -11.11 9.57 12.98
N GLY A 168 -11.67 10.46 13.81
CA GLY A 168 -12.47 10.04 14.95
C GLY A 168 -13.85 9.55 14.52
N LYS A 169 -14.44 8.62 15.28
CA LYS A 169 -15.80 8.07 15.03
C LYS A 169 -16.83 9.20 14.82
N SER A 170 -16.84 10.18 15.73
CA SER A 170 -17.71 11.36 15.69
C SER A 170 -17.51 12.23 14.45
N ARG A 171 -16.27 12.33 13.96
CA ARG A 171 -15.94 13.08 12.75
C ARG A 171 -16.45 12.38 11.50
N LEU A 172 -16.33 11.06 11.42
CA LEU A 172 -16.92 10.27 10.33
C LEU A 172 -18.45 10.38 10.32
N ASP A 173 -19.10 10.29 11.47
CA ASP A 173 -20.56 10.46 11.57
C ASP A 173 -21.01 11.86 11.12
N SER A 174 -20.23 12.89 11.47
CA SER A 174 -20.48 14.27 11.04
C SER A 174 -20.28 14.42 9.53
N LEU A 175 -19.24 13.79 8.97
CA LEU A 175 -18.93 13.81 7.55
C LEU A 175 -19.98 13.06 6.73
N GLN A 176 -20.41 11.88 7.15
CA GLN A 176 -21.48 11.11 6.49
C GLN A 176 -22.78 11.91 6.44
N LYS A 177 -23.15 12.56 7.56
CA LYS A 177 -24.30 13.48 7.58
C LYS A 177 -24.11 14.62 6.58
N SER A 178 -22.97 15.31 6.59
CA SER A 178 -22.68 16.41 5.65
C SER A 178 -22.48 16.02 4.19
N SER A 179 -22.27 14.73 3.88
CA SER A 179 -22.08 14.24 2.51
C SER A 179 -23.41 13.84 1.88
N LEU A 180 -24.35 13.34 2.68
CA LEU A 180 -25.69 12.93 2.24
C LEU A 180 -26.63 14.12 2.04
N SER A 181 -26.41 15.20 2.78
CA SER A 181 -27.27 16.38 2.75
C SER A 181 -26.74 17.53 1.88
N GLY A 182 -25.66 17.32 1.11
CA GLY A 182 -24.78 18.44 0.76
C GLY A 182 -24.20 19.06 2.03
N ARG A 183 -23.32 20.07 1.94
CA ARG A 183 -22.82 20.77 3.14
C ARG A 183 -24.00 21.40 3.89
N ASP A 184 -24.62 20.62 4.76
CA ASP A 184 -25.74 21.07 5.53
C ASP A 184 -25.23 22.14 6.47
N LYS A 185 -26.04 23.20 6.52
CA LYS A 185 -25.88 24.35 7.38
C LYS A 185 -25.64 23.86 8.80
N SER A 186 -24.40 23.85 9.26
CA SER A 186 -24.05 23.58 10.65
C SER A 186 -24.79 24.59 11.54
N LYS A 187 -25.67 24.12 12.42
CA LYS A 187 -26.37 24.94 13.42
C LYS A 187 -25.48 25.36 14.61
N ARG A 188 -24.16 25.20 14.53
CA ARG A 188 -23.24 25.58 15.61
C ARG A 188 -22.13 26.50 15.10
N GLY A 189 -22.09 27.68 15.69
CA GLY A 189 -21.02 28.67 15.53
C GLY A 189 -21.26 29.59 14.34
N ASP A 190 -21.21 30.89 14.64
CA ASP A 190 -21.52 32.04 13.80
C ASP A 190 -20.51 32.25 12.64
N ARG A 191 -20.20 31.20 11.87
CA ARG A 191 -19.44 31.34 10.63
C ARG A 191 -20.41 31.70 9.51
N ILE A 192 -20.42 32.98 9.19
CA ILE A 192 -21.04 33.54 7.99
C ILE A 192 -20.72 32.62 6.81
N TYR A 193 -21.78 31.98 6.31
CA TYR A 193 -21.73 31.08 5.18
C TYR A 193 -21.27 31.85 3.93
N ASN A 194 -20.63 31.15 3.00
CA ASN A 194 -20.47 31.71 1.66
C ASN A 194 -21.87 31.72 1.01
N THR A 195 -22.54 32.88 1.05
CA THR A 195 -23.83 33.16 0.39
C THR A 195 -23.81 32.84 -1.11
N LYS A 196 -22.61 32.73 -1.70
CA LYS A 196 -22.39 32.51 -3.12
C LYS A 196 -22.15 31.03 -3.49
N ALA A 197 -22.25 30.10 -2.54
CA ALA A 197 -22.10 28.67 -2.82
C ALA A 197 -23.33 28.13 -3.58
N LEU A 198 -23.10 27.44 -4.70
CA LEU A 198 -24.15 26.80 -5.50
C LEU A 198 -24.73 25.58 -4.76
N ASP A 199 -26.03 25.35 -4.94
CA ASP A 199 -26.69 24.14 -4.47
C ASP A 199 -26.09 22.89 -5.15
N PRO A 200 -25.89 21.77 -4.45
CA PRO A 200 -25.37 20.54 -5.04
C PRO A 200 -26.20 20.05 -6.24
N GLY A 201 -27.52 20.19 -6.19
CA GLY A 201 -28.39 19.80 -7.29
C GLY A 201 -28.22 20.71 -8.52
N ASP A 202 -27.95 22.00 -8.32
CA ASP A 202 -27.63 22.92 -9.41
C ASP A 202 -26.26 22.62 -10.03
N LEU A 203 -25.27 22.25 -9.20
CA LEU A 203 -23.94 21.84 -9.67
C LEU A 203 -24.02 20.63 -10.60
N GLU A 204 -24.77 19.59 -10.22
CA GLU A 204 -24.95 18.40 -11.05
C GLU A 204 -25.59 18.72 -12.40
N ARG A 205 -26.59 19.61 -12.41
CA ARG A 205 -27.26 20.05 -13.65
C ARG A 205 -26.32 20.83 -14.55
N ILE A 206 -25.54 21.75 -14.00
CA ILE A 206 -24.53 22.52 -14.75
C ILE A 206 -23.51 21.57 -15.38
N VAL A 207 -23.00 20.61 -14.60
CA VAL A 207 -22.03 19.61 -15.10
C VAL A 207 -22.67 18.73 -16.19
N LYS A 208 -23.91 18.30 -16.00
CA LYS A 208 -24.67 17.52 -17.00
C LYS A 208 -24.84 18.30 -18.30
N TYR A 209 -25.21 19.58 -18.21
CA TYR A 209 -25.35 20.45 -19.37
C TYR A 209 -24.00 20.62 -20.10
N ILE A 210 -22.92 20.91 -19.38
CA ILE A 210 -21.58 21.06 -19.97
C ILE A 210 -21.18 19.78 -20.71
N LYS A 211 -21.39 18.60 -20.11
CA LYS A 211 -21.09 17.32 -20.75
C LYS A 211 -21.90 17.13 -22.03
N SER A 212 -23.22 17.33 -21.99
CA SER A 212 -24.08 17.25 -23.18
C SER A 212 -23.62 18.23 -24.27
N PHE A 213 -23.35 19.47 -23.91
CA PHE A 213 -22.89 20.50 -24.84
C PHE A 213 -21.55 20.14 -25.49
N THR A 214 -20.62 19.52 -24.72
CA THR A 214 -19.33 19.05 -25.25
C THR A 214 -19.44 17.80 -26.10
N GLU A 215 -20.48 16.98 -25.95
CA GLU A 215 -20.73 15.85 -26.85
C GLU A 215 -21.10 16.35 -28.25
N ASP A 216 -21.95 17.38 -28.34
CA ASP A 216 -22.44 17.91 -29.61
C ASP A 216 -21.45 18.86 -30.30
N ASN A 217 -20.69 19.64 -29.51
CA ASN A 217 -19.83 20.72 -30.03
C ASN A 217 -18.33 20.49 -29.81
N GLY A 218 -17.94 19.39 -29.16
CA GLY A 218 -16.55 19.11 -28.82
C GLY A 218 -15.75 18.56 -30.00
N LEU A 219 -14.56 19.10 -30.22
CA LEU A 219 -13.58 18.58 -31.17
C LEU A 219 -12.72 17.50 -30.50
N ALA A 220 -12.77 16.30 -31.05
CA ALA A 220 -11.82 15.24 -30.72
C ALA A 220 -10.57 15.42 -31.59
N LEU A 221 -9.44 15.75 -30.97
CA LEU A 221 -8.17 15.86 -31.70
C LEU A 221 -7.48 14.48 -31.78
N PRO A 222 -6.92 14.11 -32.95
CA PRO A 222 -6.08 12.93 -33.04
C PRO A 222 -4.78 13.16 -32.26
N GLY A 223 -4.47 12.27 -31.32
CA GLY A 223 -3.23 12.32 -30.53
C GLY A 223 -3.35 12.98 -29.15
N ARG A 224 -2.21 13.37 -28.58
CA ARG A 224 -2.11 13.92 -27.23
C ARG A 224 -2.12 15.45 -27.24
N VAL A 225 -3.02 16.05 -26.47
CA VAL A 225 -3.06 17.51 -26.29
C VAL A 225 -1.91 17.95 -25.38
N PRO A 226 -1.07 18.91 -25.80
CA PRO A 226 -0.02 19.47 -24.95
C PRO A 226 -0.57 19.98 -23.61
N GLY A 227 0.12 19.67 -22.50
CA GLY A 227 -0.32 20.06 -21.16
C GLY A 227 -1.37 19.15 -20.51
N TYR A 228 -1.84 18.11 -21.21
CA TYR A 228 -2.76 17.12 -20.66
C TYR A 228 -2.22 15.69 -20.82
N HIS A 229 -2.34 14.89 -19.77
CA HIS A 229 -1.87 13.49 -19.76
C HIS A 229 -2.91 12.51 -20.33
N ARG A 230 -4.19 12.87 -20.38
CA ARG A 230 -5.27 12.00 -20.84
C ARG A 230 -5.39 12.05 -22.36
N THR A 231 -5.46 10.87 -22.99
CA THR A 231 -5.82 10.72 -24.40
C THR A 231 -7.35 10.82 -24.56
N GLY A 232 -7.83 11.31 -25.71
CA GLY A 232 -9.28 11.41 -25.99
C GLY A 232 -10.00 12.61 -25.36
N LEU A 233 -9.30 13.70 -25.05
CA LEU A 233 -9.93 14.94 -24.58
C LEU A 233 -10.75 15.59 -25.71
N LYS A 234 -12.01 15.94 -25.40
CA LYS A 234 -12.84 16.79 -26.25
C LYS A 234 -12.57 18.24 -25.90
N LEU A 235 -12.05 19.00 -26.86
CA LEU A 235 -11.83 20.44 -26.69
C LEU A 235 -12.97 21.21 -27.33
N LEU A 236 -13.46 22.24 -26.66
CA LEU A 236 -14.41 23.13 -27.30
C LEU A 236 -13.67 24.03 -28.32
N PRO A 237 -14.26 24.27 -29.49
CA PRO A 237 -13.76 25.26 -30.43
C PRO A 237 -13.60 26.63 -29.76
N SER A 238 -12.64 27.43 -30.24
CA SER A 238 -12.32 28.75 -29.68
C SER A 238 -13.51 29.72 -29.64
N GLN A 239 -14.52 29.52 -30.51
CA GLN A 239 -15.76 30.31 -30.54
C GLN A 239 -16.67 30.11 -29.31
N PHE A 240 -16.44 29.07 -28.50
CA PHE A 240 -17.24 28.75 -27.32
C PHE A 240 -16.45 29.04 -26.04
N THR A 241 -16.55 30.28 -25.56
CA THR A 241 -15.97 30.67 -24.27
C THR A 241 -16.84 30.17 -23.12
N LYS A 242 -16.23 30.01 -21.94
CA LYS A 242 -16.95 29.66 -20.69
C LYS A 242 -18.16 30.56 -20.43
N ILE A 243 -18.06 31.85 -20.76
CA ILE A 243 -19.13 32.83 -20.59
C ILE A 243 -20.28 32.57 -21.58
N LYS A 244 -19.98 32.24 -22.84
CA LYS A 244 -20.99 31.95 -23.86
C LYS A 244 -21.81 30.70 -23.50
N ILE A 245 -21.13 29.65 -23.06
CA ILE A 245 -21.76 28.41 -22.59
C ILE A 245 -22.64 28.69 -21.36
N TRP A 246 -22.13 29.47 -20.41
CA TRP A 246 -22.90 29.89 -19.24
C TRP A 246 -24.16 30.68 -19.60
N ARG A 247 -24.07 31.62 -20.54
CA ARG A 247 -25.23 32.39 -21.02
C ARG A 247 -26.26 31.49 -21.71
N SER A 248 -25.80 30.52 -22.50
CA SER A 248 -26.70 29.55 -23.14
C SER A 248 -27.41 28.66 -22.12
N TYR A 249 -26.68 28.13 -21.13
CA TYR A 249 -27.28 27.41 -20.01
C TYR A 249 -28.30 28.26 -19.25
N LYS A 250 -27.94 29.51 -18.96
CA LYS A 250 -28.80 30.45 -18.23
C LYS A 250 -30.09 30.75 -19.01
N ALA A 251 -30.00 30.99 -20.31
CA ALA A 251 -31.17 31.23 -21.16
C ALA A 251 -32.13 30.01 -21.16
N VAL A 252 -31.58 28.79 -21.33
CA VAL A 252 -32.38 27.55 -21.26
C VAL A 252 -33.01 27.36 -19.88
N CYS A 253 -32.32 27.73 -18.80
CA CYS A 253 -32.88 27.66 -17.44
C CYS A 253 -33.98 28.70 -17.22
N GLU A 254 -33.84 29.90 -17.76
CA GLU A 254 -34.87 30.96 -17.70
C GLU A 254 -36.13 30.57 -18.49
N GLU A 255 -35.98 29.87 -19.61
CA GLU A 255 -37.09 29.35 -20.42
C GLU A 255 -37.82 28.16 -19.76
N THR A 256 -37.09 27.26 -19.11
CA THR A 256 -37.66 26.04 -18.51
C THR A 256 -38.17 26.23 -17.08
N ASP A 257 -37.63 27.18 -16.31
CA ASP A 257 -38.02 27.47 -14.93
C ASP A 257 -37.71 28.94 -14.53
N PRO A 258 -38.63 29.89 -14.79
CA PRO A 258 -38.37 31.33 -14.66
C PRO A 258 -38.10 31.80 -13.23
N GLU A 259 -38.60 31.10 -12.20
CA GLU A 259 -38.29 31.43 -10.80
C GLU A 259 -36.83 31.09 -10.43
N ARG A 260 -36.27 30.06 -11.07
CA ARG A 260 -34.92 29.56 -10.79
C ARG A 260 -33.86 30.35 -11.54
N GLY A 261 -34.15 30.80 -12.76
CA GLY A 261 -33.29 31.73 -13.51
C GLY A 261 -32.98 33.01 -12.72
N ARG A 262 -33.96 33.51 -11.94
CA ARG A 262 -33.80 34.67 -11.04
C ARG A 262 -32.84 34.42 -9.86
N LYS A 263 -32.84 33.23 -9.26
CA LYS A 263 -31.95 32.89 -8.12
C LYS A 263 -30.47 32.80 -8.51
N VAL A 264 -30.19 32.49 -9.78
CA VAL A 264 -28.83 32.46 -10.32
C VAL A 264 -28.26 33.89 -10.52
N VAL A 265 -29.12 34.91 -10.62
CA VAL A 265 -28.72 36.33 -10.78
C VAL A 265 -28.24 36.93 -9.46
N THR A 266 -28.84 36.56 -8.33
CA THR A 266 -28.57 37.20 -7.02
C THR A 266 -27.23 36.82 -6.38
N SER A 267 -26.47 35.88 -6.95
CA SER A 267 -25.14 35.48 -6.45
C SER A 267 -23.96 36.20 -7.11
N ARG A 268 -24.22 37.04 -8.12
CA ARG A 268 -23.24 37.89 -8.81
C ARG A 268 -23.64 39.37 -8.75
N THR A 269 -23.57 39.92 -7.55
CA THR A 269 -23.11 41.30 -7.31
C THR A 269 -21.99 41.27 -6.27
#